data_AF-A0ABD3P178-F1
#
_entry.id   AF-A0ABD3P178-F1
#
_cell.length_a   1.000
_cell.length_b   1.000
_cell.length_c   1.000
_cell.angle_alpha   90.00
_cell.angle_beta   90.00
_cell.angle_gamma   90.00
#
_symmetry.space_group_name_H-M   'P 1'
#
loop_
_entity.id
_entity.type
_entity.pdbx_description
1 polymer ?
#
loop_
_entity_poly.entity_id
_entity_poly.type
_entity_poly.pdbx_seq_one_letter_code
_entity_poly.pdbx_strand_id
1 'polypeptide(L)'
;MSPASPYFIRWQHHHLRRIFYFGLILVMMSMPSALPACFVGRTSRVEFYRQLVLSNAKHVSFRMAKGPDGDRRIYNKDQQLATRRTFILAPSISILASMLPMYPSNAACLPGDIRTDCIGVYKMPLDDAALNYVETPEQLKKFAPDLNWVPPIEYPSTYSAAVTQIKQQREQLDTVKDLISRGDLNQGGLVLLDVVPKISSSGKVIMKSFDTALNKERNLEMKQRAKRGNQTSDGAKSTTIDMKAYRFEYALNEVLGYLGETDVLIGQGLRGQLGVSAPAQLQILSSLDEAKREFDEMLRVIPEKI
;
A
#
# COMPACT_ATOMS: atom_id res chain seq x y z
N MET A 1 61.71 -1.51 -9.96
CA MET A 1 60.82 -1.27 -11.12
C MET A 1 59.77 -2.35 -11.11
N SER A 2 58.56 -2.02 -10.68
CA SER A 2 57.44 -2.95 -10.48
C SER A 2 56.23 -2.42 -11.25
N PRO A 3 55.42 -3.27 -11.90
CA PRO A 3 54.27 -2.81 -12.66
C PRO A 3 53.09 -2.49 -11.73
N ALA A 4 52.40 -1.39 -12.04
CA ALA A 4 51.24 -0.88 -11.34
C ALA A 4 49.96 -1.66 -11.67
N SER A 5 49.09 -1.79 -10.66
CA SER A 5 47.81 -2.48 -10.67
C SER A 5 46.68 -1.64 -11.30
N PRO A 6 45.72 -2.24 -12.05
CA PRO A 6 44.64 -1.51 -12.70
C PRO A 6 43.36 -1.52 -11.85
N TYR A 7 43.27 -0.63 -10.86
CA TYR A 7 42.01 -0.36 -10.14
C TYR A 7 41.85 1.14 -9.90
N PHE A 8 41.61 1.90 -10.96
CA PHE A 8 41.30 3.32 -10.83
C PHE A 8 40.34 3.85 -11.92
N ILE A 9 39.28 3.09 -12.24
CA ILE A 9 38.17 3.60 -13.07
C ILE A 9 36.85 3.02 -12.54
N ARG A 10 36.39 3.47 -11.36
CA ARG A 10 34.98 3.25 -10.96
C ARG A 10 34.43 4.24 -9.94
N TRP A 11 34.88 5.49 -9.99
CA TRP A 11 34.45 6.52 -9.04
C TRP A 11 33.91 7.83 -9.67
N GLN A 12 33.47 7.78 -10.93
CA GLN A 12 32.96 8.98 -11.62
C GLN A 12 31.60 8.84 -12.33
N HIS A 13 30.75 7.88 -11.96
CA HIS A 13 29.42 7.73 -12.58
C HIS A 13 28.22 8.21 -11.75
N HIS A 14 28.42 8.69 -10.51
CA HIS A 14 27.31 9.04 -9.61
C HIS A 14 26.87 10.51 -9.62
N HIS A 15 27.59 11.42 -10.28
CA HIS A 15 27.27 12.86 -10.26
C HIS A 15 26.60 13.42 -11.53
N LEU A 16 26.57 12.68 -12.65
CA LEU A 16 25.99 13.16 -13.92
C LEU A 16 24.49 12.88 -14.11
N ARG A 17 23.84 12.15 -13.20
CA ARG A 17 22.40 11.81 -13.29
C ARG A 17 21.45 12.81 -12.62
N ARG A 18 21.97 13.81 -11.89
CA ARG A 18 21.14 14.86 -11.25
C ARG A 18 20.86 16.07 -12.14
N ILE A 19 21.58 16.24 -13.25
CA ILE A 19 21.42 17.40 -14.14
C ILE A 19 20.30 17.18 -15.18
N PHE A 20 19.94 15.93 -15.49
CA PHE A 20 18.89 15.64 -16.48
C PHE A 20 17.44 15.77 -15.96
N TYR A 21 17.24 15.91 -14.65
CA TYR A 21 15.88 16.06 -14.08
C TYR A 21 15.43 17.52 -13.92
N PHE A 22 16.34 18.50 -14.02
CA PHE A 22 15.97 19.92 -13.92
C PHE A 22 15.58 20.56 -15.27
N GLY A 23 15.94 19.94 -16.41
CA GLY A 23 15.61 20.46 -17.74
C GLY A 23 14.19 20.14 -18.23
N LEU A 24 13.53 19.12 -17.67
CA LEU A 24 12.22 18.67 -18.15
C LEU A 24 11.03 19.39 -17.48
N ILE A 25 11.27 20.08 -16.36
CA ILE A 25 10.23 20.84 -15.64
C ILE A 25 10.08 22.27 -16.22
N LEU A 26 11.09 22.79 -16.93
CA LEU A 26 11.06 24.18 -17.44
C LEU A 26 10.37 24.35 -18.80
N VAL A 27 10.04 23.26 -19.52
CA VAL A 27 9.40 23.34 -20.85
C VAL A 27 7.87 23.29 -20.80
N MET A 28 7.27 23.01 -19.65
CA MET A 28 5.80 22.91 -19.49
C MET A 28 5.09 24.23 -19.11
N MET A 29 5.82 25.35 -18.93
CA MET A 29 5.21 26.63 -18.51
C MET A 29 5.01 27.67 -19.63
N SER A 30 5.11 27.29 -20.91
CA SER A 30 4.90 28.24 -22.01
C SER A 30 4.14 27.61 -23.17
N MET A 31 2.81 27.52 -23.07
CA MET A 31 1.95 27.68 -24.25
C MET A 31 0.55 28.20 -23.89
N PRO A 32 -0.07 29.01 -24.78
CA PRO A 32 -1.23 29.83 -24.48
C PRO A 32 -2.56 29.13 -24.79
N SER A 33 -3.59 29.63 -24.12
CA SER A 33 -5.01 29.35 -24.21
C SER A 33 -5.63 29.44 -25.61
N ALA A 34 -6.23 28.35 -26.11
CA ALA A 34 -7.44 28.36 -26.96
C ALA A 34 -7.98 26.93 -27.27
N LEU A 35 -9.15 26.59 -26.68
CA LEU A 35 -10.22 25.66 -27.17
C LEU A 35 -9.91 24.15 -27.38
N PRO A 36 -10.94 23.28 -27.54
CA PRO A 36 -12.20 23.16 -26.80
C PRO A 36 -12.38 21.77 -26.16
N ALA A 37 -13.37 21.65 -25.27
CA ALA A 37 -13.75 20.43 -24.59
C ALA A 37 -14.16 19.30 -25.55
N CYS A 38 -13.49 18.14 -25.47
CA CYS A 38 -14.03 16.85 -25.87
C CYS A 38 -13.28 15.71 -25.15
N PHE A 39 -14.05 14.91 -24.41
CA PHE A 39 -13.80 13.49 -24.08
C PHE A 39 -12.42 13.12 -23.49
N VAL A 40 -12.23 13.36 -22.20
CA VAL A 40 -11.24 12.63 -21.39
C VAL A 40 -11.95 11.45 -20.73
N GLY A 41 -11.60 10.24 -21.18
CA GLY A 41 -12.08 8.99 -20.63
C GLY A 41 -11.75 8.86 -19.14
N ARG A 42 -12.73 8.41 -18.36
CA ARG A 42 -12.57 7.96 -16.97
C ARG A 42 -11.59 6.78 -16.92
N THR A 43 -10.32 7.05 -16.71
CA THR A 43 -9.44 6.07 -16.05
C THR A 43 -9.68 6.20 -14.55
N SER A 44 -9.98 5.07 -13.90
CA SER A 44 -10.28 5.03 -12.48
C SER A 44 -9.04 5.46 -11.68
N ARG A 45 -9.20 6.27 -10.63
CA ARG A 45 -8.12 6.59 -9.67
C ARG A 45 -7.50 5.32 -9.04
N VAL A 46 -8.18 4.18 -9.15
CA VAL A 46 -7.72 2.85 -8.74
C VAL A 46 -6.61 2.30 -9.67
N GLU A 47 -6.69 2.54 -10.99
CA GLU A 47 -5.61 2.18 -11.93
C GLU A 47 -4.32 2.97 -11.64
N PHE A 48 -4.46 4.24 -11.23
CA PHE A 48 -3.31 5.07 -10.83
C PHE A 48 -2.62 4.49 -9.58
N TYR A 49 -3.38 4.05 -8.59
CA TYR A 49 -2.84 3.41 -7.38
C TYR A 49 -2.15 2.08 -7.67
N ARG A 50 -2.75 1.22 -8.50
CA ARG A 50 -2.12 -0.03 -8.94
C ARG A 50 -0.83 0.26 -9.72
N GLN A 51 -0.80 1.29 -10.57
CA GLN A 51 0.43 1.67 -11.27
C GLN A 51 1.49 2.30 -10.35
N LEU A 52 1.10 3.09 -9.34
CA LEU A 52 2.05 3.71 -8.40
C LEU A 52 2.72 2.68 -7.49
N VAL A 53 1.94 1.73 -6.95
CA VAL A 53 2.44 0.62 -6.13
C VAL A 53 3.31 -0.33 -6.98
N LEU A 54 2.89 -0.67 -8.20
CA LEU A 54 3.69 -1.50 -9.11
C LEU A 54 4.93 -0.78 -9.67
N SER A 55 4.93 0.56 -9.74
CA SER A 55 6.10 1.34 -10.18
C SER A 55 7.24 1.28 -9.17
N ASN A 56 6.93 1.24 -7.87
CA ASN A 56 7.95 1.06 -6.82
C ASN A 56 8.49 -0.39 -6.77
N ALA A 57 7.71 -1.39 -7.20
CA ALA A 57 8.14 -2.78 -7.26
C ALA A 57 9.05 -3.10 -8.47
N LYS A 58 9.13 -2.24 -9.50
CA LYS A 58 9.84 -2.53 -10.77
C LYS A 58 11.35 -2.32 -10.77
N HIS A 59 11.97 -1.96 -9.64
CA HIS A 59 13.41 -1.70 -9.56
C HIS A 59 14.27 -2.84 -9.02
N VAL A 60 13.84 -4.09 -9.14
CA VAL A 60 14.70 -5.28 -8.92
C VAL A 60 14.54 -6.25 -10.10
N SER A 61 15.40 -6.11 -11.10
CA SER A 61 15.47 -7.01 -12.24
C SER A 61 16.30 -8.25 -11.86
N PHE A 62 15.65 -9.39 -11.67
CA PHE A 62 16.31 -10.68 -11.54
C PHE A 62 16.00 -11.55 -12.76
N ARG A 63 17.06 -11.97 -13.46
CA ARG A 63 16.99 -13.03 -14.49
C ARG A 63 16.63 -14.34 -13.81
N MET A 64 15.41 -14.82 -14.01
CA MET A 64 15.07 -16.21 -13.68
C MET A 64 15.51 -17.13 -14.81
N ALA A 65 16.34 -18.12 -14.46
CA ALA A 65 16.68 -19.24 -15.33
C ALA A 65 15.44 -20.15 -15.47
N LYS A 66 15.13 -20.55 -16.72
CA LYS A 66 14.10 -21.52 -17.03
C LYS A 66 14.56 -22.92 -16.59
N GLY A 67 13.85 -23.51 -15.63
CA GLY A 67 13.88 -24.97 -15.42
C GLY A 67 12.91 -25.67 -16.37
N PRO A 68 13.23 -26.87 -16.87
CA PRO A 68 12.33 -27.67 -17.68
C PRO A 68 11.35 -28.43 -16.78
N ASP A 69 10.14 -28.58 -17.28
CA ASP A 69 9.08 -29.51 -16.84
C ASP A 69 8.38 -29.24 -15.51
N GLY A 70 7.07 -29.04 -15.59
CA GLY A 70 6.18 -28.95 -14.43
C GLY A 70 4.93 -28.15 -14.71
N ASP A 71 3.89 -28.87 -15.13
CA ASP A 71 2.52 -28.45 -15.39
C ASP A 71 2.02 -27.34 -14.43
N ARG A 72 1.93 -26.11 -14.93
CA ARG A 72 1.33 -24.98 -14.19
C ARG A 72 -0.09 -24.76 -14.70
N ARG A 73 -1.09 -25.18 -13.90
CA ARG A 73 -2.41 -24.56 -13.93
C ARG A 73 -2.27 -23.10 -13.49
N ILE A 74 -2.04 -22.22 -14.46
CA ILE A 74 -2.15 -20.78 -14.27
C ILE A 74 -3.63 -20.49 -14.08
N TYR A 75 -4.06 -20.36 -12.83
CA TYR A 75 -5.37 -19.78 -12.52
C TYR A 75 -5.33 -18.31 -12.96
N ASN A 76 -6.06 -18.00 -14.03
CA ASN A 76 -6.08 -16.68 -14.65
C ASN A 76 -6.93 -15.70 -13.82
N LYS A 77 -6.43 -15.29 -12.64
CA LYS A 77 -7.06 -14.31 -11.75
C LYS A 77 -7.38 -12.99 -12.48
N ASP A 78 -6.54 -12.60 -13.45
CA ASP A 78 -6.72 -11.40 -14.26
C ASP A 78 -7.95 -11.49 -15.20
N GLN A 79 -8.35 -12.69 -15.62
CA GLN A 79 -9.49 -12.89 -16.52
C GLN A 79 -10.83 -12.79 -15.78
N GLN A 80 -10.91 -13.22 -14.51
CA GLN A 80 -12.11 -13.04 -13.67
C GLN A 80 -12.36 -11.57 -13.29
N LEU A 81 -11.30 -10.79 -13.09
CA LEU A 81 -11.40 -9.34 -12.83
C LEU A 81 -11.96 -8.58 -14.06
N ALA A 82 -11.63 -9.03 -15.28
CA ALA A 82 -12.16 -8.45 -16.51
C ALA A 82 -13.65 -8.78 -16.75
N THR A 83 -14.10 -9.99 -16.41
CA THR A 83 -15.51 -10.41 -16.62
C THR A 83 -16.49 -9.81 -15.59
N ARG A 84 -16.02 -9.35 -14.43
CA ARG A 84 -16.85 -8.61 -13.46
C ARG A 84 -17.10 -7.16 -13.87
N ARG A 85 -16.24 -6.56 -14.70
CA ARG A 85 -16.37 -5.15 -15.15
C ARG A 85 -17.44 -4.93 -16.23
N THR A 86 -17.92 -5.99 -16.88
CA THR A 86 -18.93 -5.89 -17.95
C THR A 86 -20.39 -5.91 -17.47
N PHE A 87 -20.65 -6.13 -16.18
CA PHE A 87 -22.02 -6.15 -15.64
C PHE A 87 -22.57 -4.78 -15.21
N ILE A 88 -21.79 -3.70 -15.34
CA ILE A 88 -22.19 -2.35 -14.89
C ILE A 88 -22.59 -1.44 -16.06
N LEU A 89 -22.39 -1.86 -17.32
CA LEU A 89 -22.67 -1.01 -18.47
C LEU A 89 -23.92 -1.51 -19.23
N ALA A 90 -25.04 -0.88 -18.86
CA ALA A 90 -26.35 -0.77 -19.54
C ALA A 90 -27.51 -1.61 -18.93
N PRO A 91 -28.72 -1.05 -18.74
CA PRO A 91 -29.25 0.19 -19.34
C PRO A 91 -29.71 1.28 -18.35
N SER A 92 -29.50 2.52 -18.81
CA SER A 92 -30.38 3.70 -18.72
C SER A 92 -31.71 3.60 -17.96
N ILE A 93 -31.83 4.34 -16.84
CA ILE A 93 -33.08 4.94 -16.39
C ILE A 93 -32.80 6.37 -15.94
N SER A 94 -33.49 7.29 -16.59
CA SER A 94 -33.59 8.71 -16.27
C SER A 94 -34.13 8.90 -14.85
N ILE A 95 -33.25 8.91 -13.85
CA ILE A 95 -33.60 9.40 -12.52
C ILE A 95 -33.39 10.91 -12.58
N LEU A 96 -34.50 11.65 -12.51
CA LEU A 96 -34.51 13.07 -12.20
C LEU A 96 -33.53 13.28 -11.05
N ALA A 97 -32.44 13.98 -11.36
CA ALA A 97 -31.42 14.35 -10.40
C ALA A 97 -32.05 15.26 -9.35
N SER A 98 -32.57 14.66 -8.27
CA SER A 98 -32.60 15.31 -6.98
C SER A 98 -31.15 15.61 -6.65
N MET A 99 -30.71 16.81 -7.06
CA MET A 99 -29.42 17.39 -6.76
C MET A 99 -29.37 17.63 -5.26
N LEU A 100 -29.18 16.54 -4.51
CA LEU A 100 -28.71 16.66 -3.15
C LEU A 100 -27.37 17.39 -3.25
N PRO A 101 -27.16 18.48 -2.50
CA PRO A 101 -25.89 19.17 -2.50
C PRO A 101 -24.83 18.16 -2.10
N MET A 102 -24.01 17.73 -3.08
CA MET A 102 -22.79 17.00 -2.80
C MET A 102 -21.87 17.99 -2.10
N TYR A 103 -21.81 17.92 -0.78
CA TYR A 103 -20.84 18.69 -0.02
C TYR A 103 -19.45 18.20 -0.42
N PRO A 104 -18.59 19.08 -0.99
CA PRO A 104 -17.22 18.70 -1.24
C PRO A 104 -16.57 18.37 0.10
N SER A 105 -16.11 17.12 0.24
CA SER A 105 -15.28 16.73 1.38
C SER A 105 -13.92 17.38 1.21
N ASN A 106 -13.78 18.62 1.67
CA ASN A 106 -12.52 19.37 1.69
C ASN A 106 -11.61 18.93 2.87
N ALA A 107 -11.94 17.83 3.54
CA ALA A 107 -11.11 17.29 4.58
C ALA A 107 -9.87 16.65 3.95
N ALA A 108 -8.69 17.19 4.26
CA ALA A 108 -7.48 16.39 4.29
C ALA A 108 -7.42 15.69 5.66
N CYS A 109 -6.89 14.47 5.71
CA CYS A 109 -6.89 13.66 6.92
C CYS A 109 -5.50 13.10 7.20
N LEU A 110 -5.08 13.22 8.46
CA LEU A 110 -3.84 12.63 8.94
C LEU A 110 -4.04 11.13 9.24
N PRO A 111 -2.96 10.33 9.24
CA PRO A 111 -3.03 8.94 9.67
C PRO A 111 -3.53 8.83 11.11
N GLY A 112 -4.55 8.00 11.35
CA GLY A 112 -5.17 7.84 12.66
C GLY A 112 -6.33 8.82 12.94
N ASP A 113 -6.66 9.71 12.01
CA ASP A 113 -7.87 10.53 12.13
C ASP A 113 -9.12 9.66 11.95
N ILE A 114 -9.79 9.39 13.06
CA ILE A 114 -11.02 8.58 13.13
C ILE A 114 -12.29 9.43 13.05
N ARG A 115 -12.25 10.59 12.39
CA ARG A 115 -13.47 11.36 12.12
C ARG A 115 -14.23 10.75 10.94
N THR A 116 -15.55 10.86 10.98
CA THR A 116 -16.44 10.42 9.89
C THR A 116 -16.10 11.07 8.56
N ASP A 117 -15.62 12.33 8.59
CA ASP A 117 -15.24 13.09 7.40
C ASP A 117 -14.01 12.50 6.69
N CYS A 118 -13.23 11.66 7.38
CA CYS A 118 -12.04 11.01 6.84
C CYS A 118 -12.34 9.68 6.14
N ILE A 119 -13.59 9.20 6.18
CA ILE A 119 -13.98 7.96 5.54
C ILE A 119 -13.95 8.14 4.01
N GLY A 120 -13.16 7.30 3.33
CA GLY A 120 -12.95 7.35 1.89
C GLY A 120 -12.23 8.60 1.38
N VAL A 121 -11.47 9.27 2.25
CA VAL A 121 -10.53 10.35 1.90
C VAL A 121 -9.11 9.78 1.82
N TYR A 122 -8.28 10.30 0.91
CA TYR A 122 -6.87 9.93 0.81
C TYR A 122 -6.12 10.29 2.11
N LYS A 123 -5.37 9.33 2.66
CA LYS A 123 -4.51 9.55 3.82
C LYS A 123 -3.05 9.58 3.39
N MET A 124 -2.28 10.44 4.05
CA MET A 124 -0.84 10.48 3.89
C MET A 124 -0.21 9.16 4.37
N PRO A 125 0.81 8.60 3.70
CA PRO A 125 1.51 7.43 4.21
C PRO A 125 2.23 7.71 5.53
N LEU A 126 2.33 6.71 6.40
CA LEU A 126 2.98 6.80 7.72
C LEU A 126 4.51 7.09 7.68
N ASP A 127 5.16 7.00 6.52
CA ASP A 127 6.60 7.31 6.33
C ASP A 127 6.82 8.55 5.44
N ASP A 128 5.78 9.33 5.16
CA ASP A 128 5.94 10.50 4.32
C ASP A 128 6.84 11.52 5.01
N ALA A 129 7.83 12.07 4.29
CA ALA A 129 8.71 13.10 4.81
C ALA A 129 7.95 14.36 5.24
N ALA A 130 6.74 14.57 4.71
CA ALA A 130 5.84 15.62 5.13
C ALA A 130 5.36 15.47 6.59
N LEU A 131 5.41 14.27 7.17
CA LEU A 131 5.01 14.03 8.56
C LEU A 131 5.89 14.77 9.58
N ASN A 132 7.15 15.03 9.26
CA ASN A 132 8.05 15.79 10.12
C ASN A 132 7.57 17.24 10.35
N TYR A 133 6.68 17.75 9.50
CA TYR A 133 6.10 19.10 9.61
C TYR A 133 4.74 19.11 10.32
N VAL A 134 4.20 17.93 10.67
CA VAL A 134 2.89 17.78 11.32
C VAL A 134 2.97 17.08 12.68
N GLU A 135 4.18 16.85 13.20
CA GLU A 135 4.40 16.16 14.47
C GLU A 135 3.74 16.88 15.65
N THR A 136 3.87 18.21 15.70
CA THR A 136 3.28 19.03 16.78
C THR A 136 2.06 19.82 16.30
N PRO A 137 1.08 20.09 17.17
CA PRO A 137 -0.10 20.86 16.80
C PRO A 137 0.23 22.30 16.38
N GLU A 138 1.33 22.88 16.90
CA GLU A 138 1.78 24.22 16.52
C GLU A 138 2.35 24.25 15.10
N GLN A 139 3.14 23.24 14.73
CA GLN A 139 3.67 23.11 13.37
C GLN A 139 2.55 22.87 12.37
N LEU A 140 1.62 21.96 12.69
CA LEU A 140 0.48 21.68 11.83
C LEU A 140 -0.35 22.95 11.57
N LYS A 141 -0.68 23.71 12.62
CA LYS A 141 -1.43 24.98 12.47
C LYS A 141 -0.73 26.00 11.59
N LYS A 142 0.61 25.99 11.52
CA LYS A 142 1.40 26.89 10.67
C LYS A 142 1.30 26.50 9.19
N PHE A 143 1.30 25.20 8.88
CA PHE A 143 1.31 24.71 7.49
C PHE A 143 -0.09 24.45 6.93
N ALA A 144 -1.02 24.01 7.77
CA ALA A 144 -2.38 23.64 7.41
C ALA A 144 -3.34 23.91 8.58
N PRO A 145 -3.82 25.15 8.75
CA PRO A 145 -4.66 25.55 9.90
C PRO A 145 -6.02 24.85 9.94
N ASP A 146 -6.51 24.36 8.81
CA ASP A 146 -7.79 23.66 8.69
C ASP A 146 -7.72 22.19 9.10
N LEU A 147 -6.51 21.65 9.31
CA LEU A 147 -6.31 20.27 9.73
C LEU A 147 -6.39 20.13 11.24
N ASN A 148 -7.17 19.13 11.68
CA ASN A 148 -7.15 18.71 13.07
C ASN A 148 -5.91 17.88 13.33
N TRP A 149 -5.15 18.26 14.35
CA TRP A 149 -4.01 17.49 14.79
C TRP A 149 -4.47 16.17 15.42
N VAL A 150 -3.78 15.09 15.08
CA VAL A 150 -4.02 13.75 15.60
C VAL A 150 -2.70 13.23 16.16
N PRO A 151 -2.70 12.60 17.35
CA PRO A 151 -1.48 12.03 17.91
C PRO A 151 -0.87 10.98 16.97
N PRO A 152 0.46 10.97 16.82
CA PRO A 152 1.13 9.94 16.03
C PRO A 152 0.79 8.53 16.51
N ILE A 153 0.62 7.62 15.56
CA ILE A 153 0.38 6.20 15.87
C ILE A 153 1.64 5.59 16.46
N GLU A 154 1.49 5.03 17.66
CA GLU A 154 2.58 4.32 18.32
C GLU A 154 2.91 3.03 17.56
N TYR A 155 4.20 2.83 17.30
CA TYR A 155 4.70 1.61 16.70
C TYR A 155 4.88 0.54 17.78
N PRO A 156 4.46 -0.72 17.54
CA PRO A 156 4.73 -1.79 18.48
C PRO A 156 6.25 -1.95 18.66
N SER A 157 6.72 -1.96 19.90
CA SER A 157 8.15 -1.97 20.22
C SER A 157 8.85 -3.29 19.92
N THR A 158 8.08 -4.38 19.82
CA THR A 158 8.60 -5.74 19.66
C THR A 158 7.88 -6.49 18.54
N TYR A 159 8.56 -7.48 17.97
CA TYR A 159 8.01 -8.38 16.96
C TYR A 159 6.74 -9.09 17.44
N SER A 160 6.75 -9.64 18.66
CA SER A 160 5.61 -10.35 19.22
C SER A 160 4.40 -9.43 19.45
N ALA A 161 4.63 -8.19 19.89
CA ALA A 161 3.58 -7.19 20.00
C ALA A 161 2.97 -6.87 18.63
N ALA A 162 3.80 -6.68 17.60
CA ALA A 162 3.33 -6.42 16.24
C ALA A 162 2.49 -7.58 15.68
N VAL A 163 2.92 -8.83 15.87
CA VAL A 163 2.15 -10.01 15.45
C VAL A 163 0.83 -10.11 16.20
N THR A 164 0.83 -9.85 17.52
CA THR A 164 -0.39 -9.86 18.34
C THR A 164 -1.36 -8.78 17.88
N GLN A 165 -0.86 -7.58 17.60
CA GLN A 165 -1.65 -6.46 17.11
C GLN A 165 -2.28 -6.76 15.75
N ILE A 166 -1.54 -7.35 14.80
CA ILE A 166 -2.10 -7.76 13.50
C ILE A 166 -3.21 -8.81 13.67
N LYS A 167 -3.03 -9.79 14.57
CA LYS A 167 -4.07 -10.80 14.86
C LYS A 167 -5.34 -10.15 15.45
N GLN A 168 -5.18 -9.22 16.39
CA GLN A 168 -6.31 -8.46 16.93
C GLN A 168 -7.02 -7.62 15.85
N GLN A 169 -6.27 -6.97 14.96
CA GLN A 169 -6.85 -6.20 13.86
C GLN A 169 -7.63 -7.08 12.88
N ARG A 170 -7.21 -8.34 12.69
CA ARG A 170 -7.97 -9.30 11.87
C ARG A 170 -9.36 -9.57 12.42
N GLU A 171 -9.50 -9.68 13.74
CA GLU A 171 -10.81 -9.86 14.40
C GLU A 171 -11.68 -8.61 14.27
N GLN A 172 -11.08 -7.41 14.32
CA GLN A 172 -11.83 -6.16 14.11
C GLN A 172 -12.46 -6.06 12.71
N LEU A 173 -11.89 -6.72 11.69
CA LEU A 173 -12.52 -6.77 10.36
C LEU A 173 -13.83 -7.58 10.35
N ASP A 174 -14.00 -8.53 11.27
CA ASP A 174 -15.28 -9.23 11.43
C ASP A 174 -16.34 -8.28 12.01
N THR A 175 -15.94 -7.41 12.96
CA THR A 175 -16.80 -6.32 13.47
C THR A 175 -17.19 -5.34 12.36
N VAL A 176 -16.23 -4.92 11.52
CA VAL A 176 -16.51 -4.04 10.37
C VAL A 176 -17.52 -4.69 9.43
N LYS A 177 -17.35 -5.99 9.13
CA LYS A 177 -18.27 -6.74 8.26
C LYS A 177 -19.67 -6.78 8.86
N ASP A 178 -19.77 -7.06 10.15
CA ASP A 178 -21.06 -7.13 10.86
C ASP A 178 -21.77 -5.76 10.86
N LEU A 179 -21.07 -4.66 11.17
CA LEU A 179 -21.62 -3.31 11.12
C LEU A 179 -22.14 -2.94 9.73
N ILE A 180 -21.33 -3.20 8.70
CA ILE A 180 -21.72 -2.93 7.31
C ILE A 180 -22.89 -3.81 6.89
N SER A 181 -22.94 -5.08 7.32
CA SER A 181 -24.06 -5.98 7.03
C SER A 181 -25.40 -5.53 7.65
N ARG A 182 -25.33 -4.76 8.75
CA ARG A 182 -26.48 -4.12 9.38
C ARG A 182 -26.86 -2.77 8.74
N GLY A 183 -26.07 -2.30 7.78
CA GLY A 183 -26.26 -1.01 7.11
C GLY A 183 -25.60 0.18 7.82
N ASP A 184 -24.83 -0.06 8.90
CA ASP A 184 -24.11 0.98 9.63
C ASP A 184 -22.73 1.24 9.00
N LEU A 185 -22.76 1.94 7.86
CA LEU A 185 -21.55 2.30 7.11
C LEU A 185 -20.66 3.29 7.86
N ASN A 186 -21.23 4.17 8.69
CA ASN A 186 -20.49 5.15 9.46
C ASN A 186 -19.62 4.44 10.50
N GLN A 187 -20.23 3.64 11.37
CA GLN A 187 -19.49 2.95 12.41
C GLN A 187 -18.50 1.93 11.82
N GLY A 188 -18.89 1.22 10.75
CA GLY A 188 -17.98 0.33 10.02
C GLY A 188 -16.75 1.06 9.46
N GLY A 189 -16.97 2.24 8.86
CA GLY A 189 -15.89 3.09 8.37
C GLY A 189 -14.97 3.61 9.48
N LEU A 190 -15.52 4.01 10.63
CA LEU A 190 -14.73 4.45 11.79
C LEU A 190 -13.81 3.37 12.33
N VAL A 191 -14.32 2.14 12.46
CA VAL A 191 -13.49 0.99 12.89
C VAL A 191 -12.41 0.70 11.85
N LEU A 192 -12.73 0.77 10.55
CA LEU A 192 -11.76 0.57 9.49
C LEU A 192 -10.62 1.63 9.51
N LEU A 193 -10.96 2.90 9.79
CA LEU A 193 -9.98 3.99 9.93
C LEU A 193 -8.99 3.77 11.08
N ASP A 194 -9.39 3.06 12.14
CA ASP A 194 -8.51 2.68 13.25
C ASP A 194 -7.65 1.45 12.91
N VAL A 195 -8.22 0.49 12.18
CA VAL A 195 -7.57 -0.79 11.82
C VAL A 195 -6.40 -0.60 10.85
N VAL A 196 -6.60 0.16 9.77
CA VAL A 196 -5.60 0.35 8.70
C VAL A 196 -4.24 0.86 9.20
N PRO A 197 -4.16 1.97 9.97
CA PRO A 197 -2.87 2.47 10.46
C PRO A 197 -2.15 1.48 11.37
N LYS A 198 -2.89 0.73 12.20
CA LYS A 198 -2.33 -0.28 13.11
C LYS A 198 -1.73 -1.47 12.37
N ILE A 199 -2.34 -1.91 11.27
CA ILE A 199 -1.79 -2.94 10.39
C ILE A 199 -0.51 -2.42 9.72
N SER A 200 -0.54 -1.19 9.21
CA SER A 200 0.61 -0.58 8.53
C SER A 200 1.81 -0.43 9.46
N SER A 201 1.62 0.12 10.67
CA SER A 201 2.69 0.27 11.65
C SER A 201 3.26 -1.08 12.14
N SER A 202 2.39 -2.06 12.40
CA SER A 202 2.81 -3.41 12.80
C SER A 202 3.57 -4.13 11.67
N GLY A 203 3.09 -4.00 10.43
CA GLY A 203 3.72 -4.60 9.25
C GLY A 203 5.15 -4.10 9.04
N LYS A 204 5.40 -2.81 9.26
CA LYS A 204 6.75 -2.22 9.20
C LYS A 204 7.69 -2.78 10.26
N VAL A 205 7.20 -2.99 11.49
CA VAL A 205 8.02 -3.57 12.58
C VAL A 205 8.40 -5.02 12.25
N ILE A 206 7.47 -5.78 11.66
CA ILE A 206 7.73 -7.14 11.17
C ILE A 206 8.77 -7.12 10.04
N MET A 207 8.64 -6.23 9.06
CA MET A 207 9.63 -6.07 7.99
C MET A 207 11.02 -5.72 8.51
N LYS A 208 11.12 -4.76 9.43
CA LYS A 208 12.39 -4.40 10.09
C LYS A 208 13.02 -5.59 10.85
N SER A 209 12.18 -6.47 11.41
CA SER A 209 12.64 -7.68 12.09
C SER A 209 13.23 -8.69 11.09
N PHE A 210 12.62 -8.84 9.91
CA PHE A 210 13.19 -9.63 8.81
C PHE A 210 14.55 -9.07 8.36
N ASP A 211 14.66 -7.76 8.15
CA ASP A 211 15.92 -7.12 7.74
C ASP A 211 17.04 -7.35 8.77
N THR A 212 16.70 -7.25 10.05
CA THR A 212 17.65 -7.48 11.15
C THR A 212 18.13 -8.93 11.17
N ALA A 213 17.22 -9.88 10.97
CA ALA A 213 17.55 -11.31 10.89
C ALA A 213 18.41 -11.64 9.68
N LEU A 214 18.07 -11.10 8.49
CA LEU A 214 18.85 -11.25 7.26
C LEU A 214 20.28 -10.71 7.43
N ASN A 215 20.43 -9.52 8.00
CA ASN A 215 21.74 -8.93 8.23
C ASN A 215 22.56 -9.73 9.25
N LYS A 216 21.92 -10.25 10.30
CA LYS A 216 22.57 -11.14 11.28
C LYS A 216 23.08 -12.41 10.62
N GLU A 217 22.27 -13.04 9.76
CA GLU A 217 22.65 -14.25 9.04
C GLU A 217 23.81 -14.00 8.07
N ARG A 218 23.73 -12.96 7.24
CA ARG A 218 24.82 -12.56 6.33
C ARG A 218 26.13 -12.30 7.09
N ASN A 219 26.06 -11.62 8.23
CA ASN A 219 27.24 -11.36 9.07
C ASN A 219 27.84 -12.65 9.67
N LEU A 220 27.00 -13.62 10.03
CA LEU A 220 27.46 -14.93 10.50
C LEU A 220 28.13 -15.73 9.38
N GLU A 221 27.53 -15.75 8.18
CA GLU A 221 28.10 -16.40 7.00
C GLU A 221 29.45 -15.78 6.63
N MET A 222 29.56 -14.45 6.60
CA MET A 222 30.83 -13.76 6.34
C MET A 222 31.90 -14.13 7.37
N LYS A 223 31.55 -14.16 8.66
CA LYS A 223 32.48 -14.59 9.73
C LYS A 223 32.90 -16.05 9.59
N GLN A 224 32.01 -16.94 9.15
CA GLN A 224 32.34 -18.35 8.93
C GLN A 224 33.26 -18.54 7.71
N ARG A 225 33.00 -17.81 6.63
CA ARG A 225 33.86 -17.81 5.43
C ARG A 225 35.26 -17.32 5.73
N ALA A 226 35.39 -16.26 6.53
CA ALA A 226 36.69 -15.76 6.98
C ALA A 226 37.48 -16.79 7.80
N LYS A 227 36.79 -17.66 8.55
CA LYS A 227 37.43 -18.72 9.35
C LYS A 227 37.79 -19.97 8.56
N ARG A 228 36.97 -20.37 7.57
CA ARG A 228 37.08 -21.68 6.90
C ARG A 228 37.91 -21.70 5.63
N GLY A 229 38.30 -20.56 5.07
CA GLY A 229 39.12 -20.51 3.86
C GLY A 229 38.39 -21.06 2.63
N ASN A 230 37.75 -20.18 1.87
CA ASN A 230 37.16 -20.39 0.54
C ASN A 230 36.26 -21.62 0.30
N GLN A 231 35.85 -22.35 1.34
CA GLN A 231 34.86 -23.41 1.22
C GLN A 231 33.46 -22.80 1.06
N THR A 232 32.82 -23.08 -0.07
CA THR A 232 31.46 -22.66 -0.42
C THR A 232 30.47 -23.19 0.60
N SER A 233 29.97 -22.31 1.46
CA SER A 233 28.84 -22.59 2.34
C SER A 233 27.54 -22.44 1.54
N ASP A 234 26.71 -23.48 1.53
CA ASP A 234 25.36 -23.47 0.96
C ASP A 234 24.52 -22.33 1.56
N GLY A 235 24.30 -21.27 0.79
CA GLY A 235 23.52 -20.08 1.17
C GLY A 235 22.00 -20.30 1.21
N ALA A 236 21.55 -21.53 1.50
CA ALA A 236 20.15 -21.94 1.39
C ALA A 236 19.25 -21.33 2.47
N LYS A 237 19.79 -20.89 3.62
CA LYS A 237 18.99 -20.32 4.71
C LYS A 237 18.69 -18.83 4.50
N SER A 238 19.69 -18.06 4.12
CA SER A 238 19.56 -16.64 3.74
C SER A 238 18.49 -16.43 2.66
N THR A 239 18.44 -17.31 1.65
CA THR A 239 17.40 -17.25 0.61
C THR A 239 16.00 -17.55 1.15
N THR A 240 15.86 -18.41 2.16
CA THR A 240 14.52 -18.71 2.73
C THR A 240 13.93 -17.55 3.52
N ILE A 241 14.74 -16.82 4.30
CA ILE A 241 14.27 -15.64 5.04
C ILE A 241 13.92 -14.52 4.06
N ASP A 242 14.74 -14.32 3.02
CA ASP A 242 14.52 -13.30 2.00
C ASP A 242 13.20 -13.54 1.24
N MET A 243 12.96 -14.79 0.85
CA MET A 243 11.70 -15.18 0.21
C MET A 243 10.48 -15.03 1.13
N LYS A 244 10.63 -15.21 2.46
CA LYS A 244 9.54 -14.96 3.42
C LYS A 244 9.27 -13.48 3.59
N ALA A 245 10.31 -12.65 3.72
CA ALA A 245 10.18 -11.20 3.81
C ALA A 245 9.46 -10.63 2.58
N TYR A 246 9.86 -11.05 1.38
CA TYR A 246 9.21 -10.66 0.13
C TYR A 246 7.73 -11.07 0.08
N ARG A 247 7.41 -12.31 0.47
CA ARG A 247 6.02 -12.79 0.50
C ARG A 247 5.18 -12.00 1.51
N PHE A 248 5.75 -11.66 2.65
CA PHE A 248 5.07 -10.88 3.67
C PHE A 248 4.81 -9.45 3.19
N GLU A 249 5.82 -8.79 2.61
CA GLU A 249 5.67 -7.45 2.02
C GLU A 249 4.60 -7.43 0.94
N TYR A 250 4.60 -8.42 0.04
CA TYR A 250 3.59 -8.56 -0.99
C TYR A 250 2.19 -8.70 -0.38
N ALA A 251 2.00 -9.63 0.56
CA ALA A 251 0.70 -9.84 1.20
C ALA A 251 0.22 -8.61 2.00
N LEU A 252 1.12 -7.91 2.70
CA LEU A 252 0.82 -6.68 3.40
C LEU A 252 0.32 -5.58 2.45
N ASN A 253 0.99 -5.41 1.30
CA ASN A 253 0.60 -4.42 0.31
C ASN A 253 -0.76 -4.75 -0.34
N GLU A 254 -1.05 -6.02 -0.61
CA GLU A 254 -2.37 -6.44 -1.09
C GLU A 254 -3.47 -6.13 -0.06
N VAL A 255 -3.26 -6.51 1.21
CA VAL A 255 -4.21 -6.22 2.30
C VAL A 255 -4.47 -4.72 2.42
N LEU A 256 -3.43 -3.89 2.48
CA LEU A 256 -3.58 -2.44 2.55
C LEU A 256 -4.28 -1.86 1.31
N GLY A 257 -4.06 -2.45 0.14
CA GLY A 257 -4.75 -2.11 -1.10
C GLY A 257 -6.27 -2.34 -1.00
N TYR A 258 -6.69 -3.54 -0.62
CA TYR A 258 -8.12 -3.87 -0.47
C TYR A 258 -8.80 -3.07 0.65
N LEU A 259 -8.10 -2.84 1.78
CA LEU A 259 -8.65 -2.01 2.86
C LEU A 259 -8.81 -0.55 2.43
N GLY A 260 -7.86 -0.01 1.66
CA GLY A 260 -7.97 1.32 1.07
C GLY A 260 -9.12 1.43 0.06
N GLU A 261 -9.31 0.41 -0.78
CA GLU A 261 -10.47 0.34 -1.68
C GLU A 261 -11.78 0.28 -0.91
N THR A 262 -11.86 -0.56 0.13
CA THR A 262 -13.04 -0.69 0.99
C THR A 262 -13.40 0.64 1.64
N ASP A 263 -12.42 1.36 2.20
CA ASP A 263 -12.62 2.69 2.78
C ASP A 263 -13.17 3.70 1.76
N VAL A 264 -12.62 3.72 0.54
CA VAL A 264 -13.15 4.56 -0.55
C VAL A 264 -14.59 4.20 -0.88
N LEU A 265 -14.91 2.91 -0.99
CA LEU A 265 -16.28 2.45 -1.28
C LEU A 265 -17.26 2.83 -0.16
N ILE A 266 -16.86 2.71 1.11
CA ILE A 266 -17.68 3.17 2.24
C ILE A 266 -17.93 4.67 2.13
N GLY A 267 -16.88 5.48 1.90
CA GLY A 267 -17.03 6.92 1.73
C GLY A 267 -17.93 7.30 0.55
N GLN A 268 -17.84 6.58 -0.57
CA GLN A 268 -18.74 6.76 -1.72
C GLN A 268 -20.18 6.38 -1.37
N GLY A 269 -20.38 5.28 -0.61
CA GLY A 269 -21.69 4.85 -0.10
C GLY A 269 -22.32 5.91 0.80
N LEU A 270 -21.55 6.45 1.76
CA LEU A 270 -22.00 7.52 2.65
C LEU A 270 -22.39 8.81 1.92
N ARG A 271 -21.71 9.12 0.81
CA ARG A 271 -22.02 10.27 -0.06
C ARG A 271 -23.15 10.00 -1.06
N GLY A 272 -23.74 8.81 -1.07
CA GLY A 272 -24.78 8.40 -2.03
C GLY A 272 -24.26 8.23 -3.47
N GLN A 273 -22.94 8.17 -3.68
CA GLN A 273 -22.32 8.09 -5.01
C GLN A 273 -22.46 6.70 -5.63
N LEU A 274 -22.73 5.68 -4.81
CA LEU A 274 -22.99 4.30 -5.25
C LEU A 274 -24.48 4.06 -5.59
N GLY A 275 -25.33 5.08 -5.52
CA GLY A 275 -26.76 4.97 -5.79
C GLY A 275 -27.54 4.40 -4.61
N VAL A 276 -28.31 3.33 -4.84
CA VAL A 276 -29.14 2.68 -3.82
C VAL A 276 -28.25 2.02 -2.75
N SER A 277 -28.66 2.09 -1.48
CA SER A 277 -27.88 1.60 -0.34
C SER A 277 -27.56 0.10 -0.41
N ALA A 278 -28.50 -0.74 -0.84
CA ALA A 278 -28.31 -2.19 -0.88
C ALA A 278 -27.22 -2.65 -1.88
N PRO A 279 -27.18 -2.21 -3.15
CA PRO A 279 -26.07 -2.49 -4.05
C PRO A 279 -24.71 -1.99 -3.53
N ALA A 280 -24.67 -0.80 -2.94
CA ALA A 280 -23.46 -0.24 -2.34
C ALA A 280 -22.94 -1.14 -1.22
N GLN A 281 -23.82 -1.56 -0.33
CA GLN A 281 -23.50 -2.45 0.78
C GLN A 281 -22.95 -3.80 0.30
N LEU A 282 -23.57 -4.43 -0.70
CA LEU A 282 -23.08 -5.69 -1.27
C LEU A 282 -21.69 -5.55 -1.89
N GLN A 283 -21.43 -4.44 -2.59
CA GLN A 283 -20.11 -4.17 -3.17
C GLN A 283 -19.04 -3.98 -2.09
N ILE A 284 -19.34 -3.21 -1.04
CA ILE A 284 -18.43 -3.01 0.10
C ILE A 284 -18.15 -4.35 0.80
N LEU A 285 -19.18 -5.15 1.07
CA LEU A 285 -19.02 -6.47 1.69
C LEU A 285 -18.17 -7.42 0.86
N SER A 286 -18.32 -7.40 -0.48
CA SER A 286 -17.49 -8.19 -1.38
C SER A 286 -16.01 -7.77 -1.33
N SER A 287 -15.72 -6.47 -1.30
CA SER A 287 -14.34 -5.96 -1.18
C SER A 287 -13.73 -6.33 0.17
N LEU A 288 -14.51 -6.24 1.24
CA LEU A 288 -14.08 -6.63 2.59
C LEU A 288 -13.79 -8.14 2.70
N ASP A 289 -14.56 -8.99 2.02
CA ASP A 289 -14.29 -10.43 1.98
C ASP A 289 -12.98 -10.76 1.24
N GLU A 290 -12.66 -10.01 0.19
CA GLU A 290 -11.36 -10.11 -0.49
C GLU A 290 -10.23 -9.64 0.44
N ALA A 291 -10.41 -8.51 1.14
CA ALA A 291 -9.46 -8.01 2.13
C ALA A 291 -9.17 -9.05 3.23
N LYS A 292 -10.21 -9.70 3.77
CA LYS A 292 -10.07 -10.74 4.81
C LYS A 292 -9.31 -11.96 4.30
N ARG A 293 -9.59 -12.41 3.07
CA ARG A 293 -8.86 -13.54 2.47
C ARG A 293 -7.37 -13.22 2.36
N GLU A 294 -7.01 -12.07 1.81
CA GLU A 294 -5.60 -11.69 1.68
C GLU A 294 -4.95 -11.45 3.05
N PHE A 295 -5.71 -11.00 4.06
CA PHE A 295 -5.24 -10.88 5.44
C PHE A 295 -4.91 -12.25 6.02
N ASP A 296 -5.78 -13.24 5.82
CA ASP A 296 -5.54 -14.61 6.26
C ASP A 296 -4.31 -15.23 5.56
N GLU A 297 -4.08 -14.92 4.28
CA GLU A 297 -2.83 -15.30 3.59
C GLU A 297 -1.60 -14.58 4.18
N MET A 298 -1.70 -13.28 4.48
CA MET A 298 -0.63 -12.54 5.15
C MET A 298 -0.26 -13.19 6.48
N LEU A 299 -1.26 -13.53 7.31
CA LEU A 299 -1.05 -14.19 8.61
C LEU A 299 -0.34 -15.55 8.49
N ARG A 300 -0.58 -16.31 7.41
CA ARG A 300 0.11 -17.59 7.17
C ARG A 300 1.58 -17.44 6.83
N VAL A 301 1.98 -16.30 6.27
CA VAL A 301 3.38 -16.03 5.91
C VAL A 301 4.20 -15.60 7.12
N ILE A 302 3.56 -15.01 8.13
CA ILE A 302 4.23 -14.55 9.37
C ILE A 302 4.78 -15.76 10.14
N PRO A 303 6.10 -15.87 10.33
CA PRO A 303 6.66 -16.90 11.18
C PRO A 303 6.34 -16.64 12.65
N GLU A 304 6.12 -17.68 13.46
CA GLU A 304 5.88 -17.48 14.89
C GLU A 304 7.10 -16.92 15.63
N LYS A 305 8.31 -17.19 15.11
CA LYS A 305 9.59 -16.76 15.65
C LYS A 305 10.56 -16.42 14.51
N ILE A 306 11.31 -15.33 14.69
CA ILE A 306 12.39 -14.87 13.80
C ILE A 306 13.74 -15.11 14.46
#